data_AF-A0A418Q0I9-F1
#
_entry.id   AF-A0A418Q0I9-F1
#
_cell.length_a   1.000
_cell.length_b   1.000
_cell.length_c   1.000
_cell.angle_alpha   90.00
_cell.angle_beta   90.00
_cell.angle_gamma   90.00
#
_symmetry.space_group_name_H-M   'P 1'
#
loop_
_entity.id
_entity.type
_entity.pdbx_description
1 polymer ?
#
loop_
_entity_poly.entity_id
_entity_poly.type
_entity_poly.pdbx_seq_one_letter_code
_entity_poly.pdbx_strand_id
1 'polypeptide(L)'
;MKYQGWRSVIYKGKGMFDVDYHFEGRVGQDYAFPMMPESDIVIPFVMIRRRQDRTVMVTAPALNGGLGPLSGRAKMLNLPDKGDGPPSLAEGRFTITTDGEILTNNSEDGPIAGTAGKQVRWDVSSETTKVPEMLLRL
;
A
#
# COMPACT_ATOMS: atom_id res chain seq x y z
N MET A 1 1.56 5.84 22.39
CA MET A 1 1.61 6.62 21.13
C MET A 1 0.47 7.63 21.11
N LYS A 2 0.65 8.83 20.51
CA LYS A 2 -0.39 9.88 20.44
C LYS A 2 -1.53 9.56 19.45
N TYR A 3 -1.22 8.81 18.40
CA TYR A 3 -2.15 8.49 17.31
C TYR A 3 -2.63 7.04 17.43
N GLN A 4 -3.91 6.81 17.14
CA GLN A 4 -4.48 5.46 17.17
C GLN A 4 -3.84 4.55 16.12
N GLY A 5 -3.76 3.27 16.48
CA GLY A 5 -3.21 2.19 15.67
C GLY A 5 -1.70 2.06 15.65
N TRP A 6 -0.94 3.11 15.99
CA TRP A 6 0.50 3.03 16.18
C TRP A 6 0.82 2.30 17.48
N ARG A 7 1.31 1.05 17.40
CA ARG A 7 1.68 0.22 18.56
C ARG A 7 3.14 0.47 18.97
N SER A 8 4.06 0.47 18.02
CA SER A 8 5.47 0.82 18.24
C SER A 8 6.09 1.54 17.05
N VAL A 9 7.04 2.42 17.33
CA VAL A 9 7.89 3.10 16.33
C VAL A 9 9.28 3.20 16.94
N ILE A 10 10.26 2.50 16.37
CA ILE A 10 11.63 2.45 16.86
C ILE A 10 12.55 2.93 15.76
N TYR A 11 13.28 4.02 15.99
CA TYR A 11 14.28 4.49 15.05
C TYR A 11 15.49 3.56 15.05
N LYS A 12 15.85 3.03 13.88
CA LYS A 12 16.97 2.09 13.69
C LYS A 12 18.23 2.77 13.15
N GLY A 13 18.20 4.10 12.98
CA GLY A 13 19.28 4.86 12.33
C GLY A 13 19.08 5.00 10.83
N LYS A 14 19.79 5.95 10.21
CA LYS A 14 19.85 6.17 8.75
C LYS A 14 18.46 6.34 8.08
N GLY A 15 17.52 6.98 8.78
CA GLY A 15 16.15 7.16 8.29
C GLY A 15 15.28 5.90 8.29
N MET A 16 15.75 4.79 8.88
CA MET A 16 14.99 3.54 9.00
C MET A 16 14.19 3.50 10.30
N PHE A 17 12.94 3.06 10.22
CA PHE A 17 12.04 2.89 11.35
C PHE A 17 11.46 1.48 11.35
N ASP A 18 11.48 0.86 12.52
CA ASP A 18 10.77 -0.38 12.80
C ASP A 18 9.40 -0.02 13.41
N VAL A 19 8.34 -0.38 12.70
CA VAL A 19 6.98 0.11 12.95
C VAL A 19 6.02 -1.07 13.09
N ASP A 20 5.30 -1.10 14.22
CA ASP A 20 4.10 -1.93 14.39
C ASP A 20 2.88 -1.02 14.34
N TYR A 21 2.03 -1.26 13.35
CA TYR A 21 0.77 -0.57 13.17
C TYR A 21 -0.37 -1.58 13.04
N HIS A 22 -1.45 -1.33 13.75
CA HIS A 22 -2.67 -2.13 13.67
C HIS A 22 -3.87 -1.23 13.86
N PHE A 23 -4.82 -1.32 12.94
CA PHE A 23 -6.08 -0.60 13.03
C PHE A 23 -7.22 -1.54 12.69
N GLU A 24 -8.26 -1.49 13.50
CA GLU A 24 -9.53 -2.17 13.28
C GLU A 24 -10.63 -1.12 13.25
N GLY A 25 -11.55 -1.27 12.31
CA GLY A 25 -12.67 -0.35 12.20
C GLY A 25 -13.52 -0.58 10.97
N ARG A 26 -14.53 0.27 10.83
CA ARG A 26 -15.39 0.32 9.64
C ARG A 26 -15.02 1.52 8.79
N VAL A 27 -14.62 1.25 7.56
CA VAL A 27 -14.27 2.27 6.57
C VAL A 27 -15.56 2.87 5.99
N GLY A 28 -15.97 4.04 6.51
CA GLY A 28 -17.13 4.79 6.02
C GLY A 28 -16.81 5.70 4.81
N GLN A 29 -15.60 6.25 4.81
CA GLN A 29 -14.97 7.08 3.77
C GLN A 29 -13.65 6.44 3.35
N ASP A 30 -12.95 7.01 2.37
CA ASP A 30 -11.63 6.53 1.97
C ASP A 30 -10.63 6.49 3.14
N TYR A 31 -9.73 5.51 3.11
CA TYR A 31 -8.67 5.33 4.09
C TYR A 31 -7.31 5.32 3.41
N ALA A 32 -6.31 5.95 4.02
CA ALA A 32 -4.93 5.93 3.59
C ALA A 32 -4.02 5.77 4.80
N PHE A 33 -2.97 4.98 4.66
CA PHE A 33 -1.97 4.77 5.70
C PHE A 33 -0.55 4.86 5.13
N PRO A 34 0.37 5.57 5.81
CA PRO A 34 0.17 6.38 7.01
C PRO A 34 -0.34 7.78 6.65
N MET A 35 -1.07 8.41 7.59
CA MET A 35 -1.29 9.85 7.58
C MET A 35 -0.38 10.48 8.62
N MET A 36 0.56 11.31 8.18
CA MET A 36 1.51 12.00 9.06
C MET A 36 1.07 13.46 9.25
N PRO A 37 0.93 13.95 10.50
CA PRO A 37 0.39 15.29 10.78
C PRO A 37 1.19 16.46 10.19
N GLU A 38 2.48 16.27 9.95
CA GLU A 38 3.42 17.32 9.51
C GLU A 38 3.94 17.09 8.08
N SER A 39 3.28 16.20 7.31
CA SER A 39 3.72 15.85 5.95
C SER A 39 2.77 16.40 4.89
N ASP A 40 3.27 17.32 4.06
CA ASP A 40 2.52 17.91 2.95
C ASP A 40 2.39 16.95 1.74
N ILE A 41 3.29 15.97 1.66
CA ILE A 41 3.29 14.93 0.63
C ILE A 41 3.20 13.57 1.32
N VAL A 42 2.20 12.77 0.93
CA VAL A 42 2.02 11.41 1.44
C VAL A 42 2.00 10.44 0.28
N ILE A 43 2.87 9.43 0.35
CA ILE A 43 2.83 8.25 -0.50
C ILE A 43 2.46 7.07 0.41
N PRO A 44 1.19 6.65 0.42
CA PRO A 44 0.72 5.66 1.39
C PRO A 44 1.19 4.25 1.04
N PHE A 45 1.41 3.44 2.08
CA PHE A 45 1.57 1.99 1.99
C PHE A 45 0.27 1.29 1.60
N VAL A 46 -0.87 1.80 2.08
CA VAL A 46 -2.19 1.24 1.75
C VAL A 46 -3.17 2.39 1.52
N MET A 47 -3.93 2.32 0.43
CA MET A 47 -5.15 3.12 0.22
C MET A 47 -6.33 2.20 0.00
N ILE A 48 -7.44 2.52 0.64
CA ILE A 48 -8.72 1.84 0.49
C ILE A 48 -9.72 2.91 0.06
N ARG A 49 -10.27 2.78 -1.15
CA ARG A 49 -11.22 3.74 -1.73
C ARG A 49 -12.56 3.08 -1.97
N ARG A 50 -13.60 3.59 -1.32
CA ARG A 50 -14.94 3.01 -1.41
C ARG A 50 -15.72 3.69 -2.53
N ARG A 51 -16.23 2.89 -3.45
CA ARG A 51 -17.10 3.36 -4.54
C ARG A 51 -18.57 3.29 -4.14
N GLN A 52 -19.40 4.06 -4.84
CA GLN A 52 -20.85 4.12 -4.58
C GLN A 52 -21.56 2.79 -4.88
N ASP A 53 -20.99 1.94 -5.75
CA ASP A 53 -21.53 0.65 -6.19
C ASP A 53 -21.15 -0.53 -5.27
N ARG A 54 -20.76 -0.23 -4.01
CA ARG A 54 -20.26 -1.19 -3.02
C ARG A 54 -18.95 -1.89 -3.39
N THR A 55 -18.25 -1.43 -4.41
CA THR A 55 -16.89 -1.90 -4.67
C THR A 55 -15.87 -1.09 -3.88
N VAL A 56 -14.75 -1.72 -3.55
CA VAL A 56 -13.64 -1.12 -2.82
C VAL A 56 -12.37 -1.38 -3.60
N MET A 57 -11.66 -0.30 -3.93
CA MET A 57 -10.36 -0.35 -4.57
C MET A 57 -9.27 -0.28 -3.49
N VAL A 58 -8.41 -1.29 -3.44
CA VAL A 58 -7.24 -1.34 -2.56
C VAL A 58 -5.99 -1.19 -3.41
N THR A 59 -5.14 -0.23 -3.08
CA THR A 59 -3.84 -0.05 -3.74
C THR A 59 -2.72 0.15 -2.72
N ALA A 60 -1.49 -0.20 -3.09
CA ALA A 60 -0.31 -0.02 -2.22
C ALA A 60 0.81 0.81 -2.90
N PRO A 61 0.64 2.13 -3.08
CA PRO A 61 1.56 2.97 -3.88
C PRO A 61 3.02 2.97 -3.43
N ALA A 62 3.28 2.89 -2.12
CA ALA A 62 4.66 2.84 -1.60
C ALA A 62 5.34 1.48 -1.80
N LEU A 63 4.61 0.45 -2.24
CA LEU A 63 5.13 -0.89 -2.51
C LEU A 63 5.49 -1.11 -3.98
N ASN A 64 5.87 -0.02 -4.65
CA ASN A 64 6.58 -0.05 -5.92
C ASN A 64 8.08 -0.19 -5.62
N GLY A 65 8.71 -1.18 -6.24
CA GLY A 65 10.12 -1.51 -6.15
C GLY A 65 10.98 -0.79 -7.18
N GLY A 66 12.23 -0.52 -6.82
CA GLY A 66 13.25 -0.01 -7.75
C GLY A 66 13.15 1.49 -8.02
N LEU A 67 12.06 1.96 -8.64
CA LEU A 67 11.84 3.40 -8.84
C LEU A 67 11.15 3.96 -7.59
N GLY A 68 11.82 4.89 -6.89
CA GLY A 68 11.20 5.61 -5.78
C GLY A 68 9.81 6.13 -6.18
N PRO A 69 8.82 6.20 -5.28
CA PRO A 69 7.44 6.52 -5.68
C PRO A 69 7.28 7.91 -6.33
N LEU A 70 8.23 8.82 -6.08
CA LEU A 70 8.34 10.12 -6.75
C LEU A 70 8.73 9.98 -8.23
N SER A 71 9.75 9.16 -8.54
CA SER A 71 10.15 8.85 -9.92
C SER A 71 9.04 8.09 -10.67
N GLY A 72 8.33 7.18 -10.00
CA GLY A 72 7.15 6.53 -10.55
C GLY A 72 6.04 7.52 -10.95
N ARG A 73 5.75 8.50 -10.09
CA ARG A 73 4.78 9.57 -10.40
C ARG A 73 5.25 10.50 -11.50
N ALA A 74 6.53 10.89 -11.53
CA ALA A 74 7.08 11.74 -12.58
C ALA A 74 6.89 11.11 -13.97
N LYS A 75 7.19 9.80 -14.10
CA LYS A 75 6.93 9.04 -15.33
C LYS A 75 5.46 9.02 -15.71
N MET A 76 4.55 8.80 -14.76
CA MET A 76 3.11 8.79 -15.03
C MET A 76 2.59 10.14 -15.54
N LEU A 77 3.15 11.25 -15.06
CA LEU A 77 2.78 12.61 -15.45
C LEU A 77 3.59 13.15 -16.63
N ASN A 78 4.46 12.33 -17.23
CA ASN A 78 5.39 12.73 -18.28
C ASN A 78 6.26 13.95 -17.90
N LEU A 79 6.59 14.07 -16.62
CA LEU A 79 7.47 15.09 -16.08
C LEU A 79 8.92 14.61 -16.13
N PRO A 80 9.91 15.51 -16.27
CA PRO A 80 11.31 15.15 -16.17
C PRO A 80 11.59 14.47 -14.83
N ASP A 81 12.00 13.21 -14.87
CA ASP A 81 12.47 12.49 -13.69
C ASP A 81 13.86 13.02 -13.35
N LYS A 82 13.93 13.88 -12.34
CA LYS A 82 15.20 14.42 -11.88
C LYS A 82 16.05 13.37 -11.15
N GLY A 83 15.50 12.19 -10.85
CA GLY A 83 16.23 11.13 -10.15
C GLY A 83 16.64 11.47 -8.71
N ASP A 84 16.22 12.64 -8.20
CA ASP A 84 16.61 13.17 -6.88
C ASP A 84 15.85 12.49 -5.72
N GLY A 85 14.92 11.57 -6.02
CA GLY A 85 14.21 10.79 -5.00
C GLY A 85 15.04 9.60 -4.53
N PRO A 86 15.02 9.27 -3.23
CA PRO A 86 15.69 8.07 -2.75
C PRO A 86 15.11 6.83 -3.45
N PRO A 87 15.95 5.85 -3.82
CA PRO A 87 15.46 4.59 -4.37
C PRO A 87 14.50 3.93 -3.37
N SER A 88 13.48 3.25 -3.89
CA SER A 88 12.58 2.48 -3.03
C SER A 88 13.35 1.33 -2.40
N LEU A 89 13.28 1.23 -1.07
CA LEU A 89 13.79 0.10 -0.30
C LEU A 89 12.66 -0.89 0.07
N ALA A 90 11.51 -0.80 -0.62
CA ALA A 90 10.38 -1.68 -0.35
C ALA A 90 10.74 -3.12 -0.74
N GLU A 91 10.72 -4.00 0.24
CA GLU A 91 10.92 -5.43 0.07
C GLU A 91 10.03 -6.18 1.08
N GLY A 92 9.43 -7.28 0.66
CA GLY A 92 8.62 -8.13 1.53
C GLY A 92 7.33 -8.59 0.87
N ARG A 93 6.32 -8.91 1.68
CA ARG A 93 5.06 -9.46 1.21
C ARG A 93 3.88 -8.59 1.60
N PHE A 94 3.10 -8.17 0.61
CA PHE A 94 1.80 -7.58 0.83
C PHE A 94 0.72 -8.65 0.66
N THR A 95 -0.26 -8.68 1.56
CA THR A 95 -1.35 -9.66 1.51
C THR A 95 -2.66 -9.00 1.85
N ILE A 96 -3.67 -9.25 1.04
CA ILE A 96 -5.06 -8.91 1.34
C ILE A 96 -5.79 -10.22 1.61
N THR A 97 -6.45 -10.30 2.77
CA THR A 97 -7.40 -11.38 3.10
C THR A 97 -8.80 -10.78 3.09
N THR A 98 -9.74 -11.43 2.40
CA THR A 98 -11.11 -10.93 2.26
C THR A 98 -12.11 -12.06 2.13
N ASP A 99 -13.30 -11.86 2.67
CA ASP A 99 -14.51 -12.67 2.45
C ASP A 99 -15.39 -12.13 1.30
N GLY A 100 -15.05 -10.95 0.76
CA GLY A 100 -15.74 -10.32 -0.37
C GLY A 100 -15.43 -10.96 -1.73
N GLU A 101 -16.22 -10.57 -2.73
CA GLU A 101 -16.02 -10.99 -4.11
C GLU A 101 -14.83 -10.23 -4.72
N ILE A 102 -13.85 -10.96 -5.25
CA ILE A 102 -12.70 -10.37 -5.93
C ILE A 102 -13.08 -10.14 -7.40
N LEU A 103 -13.16 -8.86 -7.80
CA LEU A 103 -13.51 -8.49 -9.17
C LEU A 103 -12.28 -8.47 -10.07
N THR A 104 -11.20 -7.83 -9.62
CA THR A 104 -9.91 -7.80 -10.32
C THR A 104 -8.75 -7.74 -9.32
N ASN A 105 -7.56 -8.18 -9.75
CA ASN A 105 -6.30 -7.96 -9.05
C ASN A 105 -5.14 -8.06 -10.05
N ASN A 106 -3.96 -7.58 -9.67
CA ASN A 106 -2.74 -7.66 -10.48
C ASN A 106 -1.63 -8.52 -9.86
N SER A 107 -1.99 -9.42 -8.94
CA SER A 107 -1.04 -10.42 -8.41
C SER A 107 -0.66 -11.41 -9.51
N GLU A 108 0.58 -11.91 -9.44
CA GLU A 108 1.08 -12.95 -10.35
C GLU A 108 0.34 -14.27 -10.14
N ASP A 109 0.13 -14.67 -8.89
CA ASP A 109 -0.49 -15.95 -8.52
C ASP A 109 -2.03 -15.88 -8.47
N GLY A 110 -2.60 -14.67 -8.42
CA GLY A 110 -4.02 -14.45 -8.24
C GLY A 110 -4.53 -14.90 -6.86
N PRO A 111 -5.86 -15.11 -6.72
CA PRO A 111 -6.45 -15.47 -5.43
C PRO A 111 -6.23 -16.94 -5.05
N ILE A 112 -5.84 -17.17 -3.80
CA ILE A 112 -5.75 -18.50 -3.17
C ILE A 112 -6.74 -18.64 -2.03
N ALA A 113 -7.12 -19.87 -1.68
CA ALA A 113 -7.94 -20.13 -0.50
C ALA A 113 -7.13 -19.82 0.78
N GLY A 114 -7.79 -19.21 1.77
CA GLY A 114 -7.25 -18.93 3.10
C GLY A 114 -8.25 -19.28 4.20
N THR A 115 -7.80 -19.21 5.45
CA THR A 115 -8.61 -19.60 6.63
C THR A 115 -9.79 -18.65 6.92
N ALA A 116 -9.72 -17.41 6.44
CA ALA A 116 -10.73 -16.36 6.62
C ALA A 116 -11.31 -15.86 5.29
N GLY A 117 -11.35 -16.72 4.26
CA GLY A 117 -11.84 -16.38 2.93
C GLY A 117 -10.78 -16.58 1.84
N LYS A 118 -10.62 -15.61 0.96
CA LYS A 118 -9.61 -15.61 -0.11
C LYS A 118 -8.43 -14.73 0.28
N GLN A 119 -7.24 -15.11 -0.15
CA GLN A 119 -6.03 -14.31 -0.01
C GLN A 119 -5.47 -13.97 -1.37
N VAL A 120 -4.98 -12.74 -1.53
CA VAL A 120 -4.18 -12.31 -2.68
C VAL A 120 -2.86 -11.78 -2.15
N ARG A 121 -1.75 -12.17 -2.78
CA ARG A 121 -0.40 -11.88 -2.29
C ARG A 121 0.43 -11.22 -3.39
N TRP A 122 1.30 -10.31 -2.97
CA TRP A 122 2.31 -9.69 -3.81
C TRP A 122 3.64 -9.79 -3.09
N ASP A 123 4.62 -10.38 -3.76
CA ASP A 123 6.01 -10.32 -3.32
C ASP A 123 6.66 -9.07 -3.94
N VAL A 124 7.10 -8.18 -3.06
CA VAL A 124 7.66 -6.87 -3.37
C VAL A 124 9.18 -6.97 -3.24
N SER A 125 9.89 -6.53 -4.27
CA SER A 125 11.35 -6.49 -4.34
C SER A 125 11.79 -5.24 -5.10
N SER A 126 13.11 -5.05 -5.28
CA SER A 126 13.64 -3.97 -6.12
C SER A 126 13.18 -4.03 -7.59
N GLU A 127 12.63 -5.16 -8.05
CA GLU A 127 12.18 -5.35 -9.43
C GLU A 127 10.67 -5.08 -9.62
N THR A 128 9.94 -4.83 -8.53
CA THR A 128 8.48 -4.63 -8.57
C THR A 128 8.10 -3.32 -9.27
N THR A 129 7.71 -3.39 -10.55
CA THR A 129 7.35 -2.20 -11.34
C THR A 129 5.87 -1.83 -11.30
N LYS A 130 5.00 -2.71 -10.80
CA LYS A 130 3.56 -2.51 -10.71
C LYS A 130 3.15 -2.26 -9.27
N VAL A 131 2.37 -1.22 -9.04
CA VAL A 131 1.72 -0.97 -7.74
C VAL A 131 0.72 -2.10 -7.48
N PRO A 132 0.78 -2.81 -6.34
CA PRO A 132 -0.23 -3.79 -5.97
C PRO A 132 -1.63 -3.18 -5.97
N GLU A 133 -2.57 -3.83 -6.65
CA GLU A 133 -3.94 -3.36 -6.82
C GLU A 133 -4.94 -4.53 -6.77
N MET A 134 -6.08 -4.28 -6.11
CA MET A 134 -7.20 -5.19 -6.04
C MET A 134 -8.52 -4.43 -5.98
N LEU A 135 -9.51 -4.86 -6.78
CA LEU A 135 -10.89 -4.41 -6.70
C LEU A 135 -11.74 -5.54 -6.11
N LEU A 136 -12.47 -5.23 -5.05
CA LEU A 136 -13.39 -6.15 -4.39
C LEU A 136 -14.80 -5.58 -4.30
N ARG A 137 -15.80 -6.44 -4.18
CA ARG A 137 -17.18 -6.11 -3.84
C ARG A 137 -17.50 -6.63 -2.44
N LEU A 138 -18.05 -5.75 -1.61
CA LEU A 138 -18.53 -6.02 -0.25
C LEU A 138 -20.01 -6.41 -0.23
#